data_AF-A0A7G6E7X1-F1
#
_entry.id   AF-A0A7G6E7X1-F1
#
_cell.length_a   1.000
_cell.length_b   1.000
_cell.length_c   1.000
_cell.angle_alpha   90.00
_cell.angle_beta   90.00
_cell.angle_gamma   90.00
#
_symmetry.space_group_name_H-M   'P 1'
#
loop_
_entity.id
_entity.type
_entity.pdbx_description
1 polymer ?
#
loop_
_entity_poly.entity_id
_entity_poly.type
_entity_poly.pdbx_seq_one_letter_code
_entity_poly.pdbx_strand_id
1 'polypeptide(L)'
;MKKSNKPLKHQPYLRFKLFLLENRIKQKEVAKLLNVSHVTVSQKINGTLDFSFSEVEKICQHYGIELDIFSTKKLRNSNTKLA
;
A
#
# COMPACT_ATOMS: atom_id res chain seq x y z
N MET A 1 5.09 20.58 13.90
CA MET A 1 4.60 20.24 12.54
C MET A 1 3.08 20.11 12.59
N LYS A 2 2.32 20.91 11.84
CA LYS A 2 0.85 20.79 11.77
C LYS A 2 0.50 19.49 11.00
N LYS A 3 -0.19 18.53 11.63
CA LYS A 3 -0.76 17.37 10.91
C LYS A 3 -1.81 17.91 9.93
N SER A 4 -1.70 17.61 8.65
CA SER A 4 -2.77 17.89 7.71
C SER A 4 -3.92 16.90 7.96
N ASN A 5 -5.12 17.40 8.27
CA ASN A 5 -6.34 16.61 8.40
C ASN A 5 -6.90 16.21 7.02
N LYS A 6 -6.05 15.76 6.09
CA LYS A 6 -6.56 15.28 4.80
C LYS A 6 -7.28 13.95 5.02
N PRO A 7 -8.53 13.80 4.55
CA PRO A 7 -9.24 12.54 4.65
C PRO A 7 -8.51 11.48 3.83
N LEU A 8 -8.51 10.24 4.33
CA LEU A 8 -7.98 9.10 3.60
C LEU A 8 -8.91 8.77 2.43
N LYS A 9 -8.32 8.50 1.27
CA LYS A 9 -9.02 7.96 0.08
C LYS A 9 -9.28 6.46 0.22
N HIS A 10 -8.39 5.74 0.87
CA HIS A 10 -8.54 4.31 1.18
C HIS A 10 -7.79 3.95 2.47
N GLN A 11 -8.03 2.73 2.99
CA GLN A 11 -7.27 2.22 4.13
C GLN A 11 -5.80 2.00 3.74
N PRO A 12 -4.83 2.24 4.63
CA PRO A 12 -3.42 1.99 4.33
C PRO A 12 -3.17 0.57 3.81
N TYR A 13 -2.29 0.44 2.83
CA TYR A 13 -1.87 -0.86 2.28
C TYR A 13 -0.88 -1.54 3.24
N LEU A 14 -1.39 -2.05 4.37
CA LEU A 14 -0.56 -2.61 5.44
C LEU A 14 0.26 -3.82 4.98
N ARG A 15 -0.33 -4.73 4.19
CA ARG A 15 0.39 -5.90 3.67
C ARG A 15 1.55 -5.49 2.75
N PHE A 16 1.31 -4.56 1.83
CA PHE A 16 2.37 -4.01 0.98
C PHE A 16 3.45 -3.30 1.81
N LYS A 17 3.06 -2.53 2.83
CA LYS A 17 4.01 -1.86 3.73
C LYS A 17 4.90 -2.85 4.50
N LEU A 18 4.32 -3.95 5.00
CA LEU A 18 5.06 -5.02 5.68
C LEU A 18 6.03 -5.72 4.73
N PHE A 19 5.58 -6.05 3.51
CA PHE A 19 6.44 -6.64 2.49
C PHE A 19 7.68 -5.79 2.19
N LEU A 20 7.54 -4.47 2.07
CA LEU A 20 8.68 -3.57 1.87
C LEU A 20 9.67 -3.64 3.06
N LEU A 21 9.15 -3.70 4.29
CA LEU A 21 9.96 -3.78 5.50
C LEU A 21 10.73 -5.11 5.57
N GLU A 22 10.04 -6.23 5.39
CA GLU A 22 10.59 -7.59 5.44
C GLU A 22 11.69 -7.81 4.40
N ASN A 23 11.50 -7.24 3.20
CA ASN A 23 12.46 -7.37 2.09
C ASN A 23 13.49 -6.23 2.03
N ARG A 24 13.52 -5.34 3.05
CA ARG A 24 14.43 -4.18 3.12
C ARG A 24 14.32 -3.25 1.90
N ILE A 25 13.17 -3.21 1.25
CA ILE A 25 12.89 -2.35 0.10
C ILE A 25 12.52 -0.96 0.62
N LYS A 26 13.32 0.04 0.25
CA LYS A 26 13.05 1.42 0.63
C LYS A 26 11.96 2.01 -0.29
N GLN A 27 11.06 2.82 0.25
CA GLN A 27 10.03 3.51 -0.54
C GLN A 27 10.61 4.35 -1.69
N LYS A 28 11.86 4.83 -1.56
CA LYS A 28 12.56 5.54 -2.63
C LYS A 28 12.83 4.67 -3.87
N GLU A 29 12.96 3.36 -3.70
CA GLU A 29 13.15 2.42 -4.82
C GLU A 29 11.81 2.22 -5.56
N VAL A 30 10.71 2.09 -4.83
CA VAL A 30 9.35 2.10 -5.41
C VAL A 30 9.09 3.43 -6.13
N ALA A 31 9.54 4.55 -5.56
CA ALA A 31 9.39 5.87 -6.17
C ALA A 31 10.12 5.97 -7.51
N LYS A 32 11.36 5.46 -7.59
CA LYS A 32 12.12 5.36 -8.85
C LYS A 32 11.40 4.46 -9.87
N LEU A 33 10.92 3.29 -9.44
CA LEU A 33 10.19 2.36 -10.31
C LEU A 33 8.97 3.03 -10.96
N LEU A 34 8.23 3.82 -10.19
CA LEU A 34 7.01 4.50 -10.65
C LEU A 34 7.27 5.88 -11.29
N ASN A 35 8.51 6.38 -11.27
CA ASN A 35 8.85 7.74 -11.67
C ASN A 35 8.01 8.81 -10.93
N VAL A 36 7.85 8.65 -9.62
CA VAL A 36 7.14 9.61 -8.75
C VAL A 36 8.01 10.03 -7.57
N SER A 37 7.56 11.02 -6.80
CA SER A 37 8.28 11.42 -5.59
C SER A 37 8.16 10.37 -4.47
N HIS A 38 9.17 10.32 -3.59
CA HIS A 38 9.12 9.52 -2.37
C HIS A 38 7.89 9.86 -1.50
N VAL A 39 7.52 11.15 -1.43
CA VAL A 39 6.34 11.61 -0.69
C VAL A 39 5.06 11.05 -1.28
N THR A 40 4.96 10.99 -2.61
CA THR A 40 3.81 10.41 -3.33
C THR A 40 3.64 8.93 -2.97
N VAL A 41 4.72 8.14 -2.98
CA VAL A 41 4.68 6.73 -2.57
C VAL A 41 4.22 6.59 -1.12
N SER A 42 4.77 7.40 -0.21
CA SER A 42 4.36 7.40 1.21
C SER A 42 2.87 7.74 1.36
N GLN A 43 2.37 8.73 0.63
CA GLN A 43 0.95 9.10 0.63
C GLN A 43 0.05 7.99 0.07
N LYS A 44 0.50 7.27 -0.98
CA LYS A 44 -0.22 6.12 -1.55
C LYS A 44 -0.28 4.95 -0.58
N ILE A 45 0.85 4.58 0.04
CA ILE A 45 0.91 3.51 1.05
C ILE A 45 0.02 3.83 2.25
N ASN A 46 0.00 5.08 2.71
CA ASN A 46 -0.77 5.51 3.88
C ASN A 46 -2.20 5.96 3.58
N GLY A 47 -2.66 5.86 2.33
CA GLY A 47 -4.07 6.06 1.96
C GLY A 47 -4.53 7.49 1.69
N THR A 48 -3.62 8.48 1.66
CA THR A 48 -3.98 9.86 1.27
C THR A 48 -4.10 10.02 -0.25
N LEU A 49 -3.31 9.25 -1.00
CA LEU A 49 -3.43 9.04 -2.43
C LEU A 49 -3.64 7.55 -2.68
N ASP A 50 -4.03 7.17 -3.89
CA ASP A 50 -4.20 5.77 -4.27
C ASP A 50 -3.21 5.40 -5.38
N PHE A 51 -2.81 4.12 -5.49
CA PHE A 51 -2.08 3.61 -6.64
C PHE A 51 -3.03 3.44 -7.82
N SER A 52 -2.60 3.81 -9.03
CA SER A 52 -3.32 3.40 -10.24
C SER A 52 -3.12 1.91 -10.47
N PHE A 53 -4.02 1.29 -11.22
CA PHE A 53 -3.88 -0.12 -11.59
C PHE A 53 -2.54 -0.41 -12.30
N SER A 54 -2.10 0.49 -13.21
CA SER A 54 -0.82 0.37 -13.91
C SER A 54 0.40 0.46 -12.98
N GLU A 55 0.34 1.28 -11.92
CA GLU A 55 1.41 1.34 -10.92
C GLU A 55 1.46 0.06 -10.11
N VAL A 56 0.29 -0.47 -9.71
CA VAL A 56 0.19 -1.73 -8.97
C VAL A 56 0.73 -2.89 -9.82
N GLU A 57 0.31 -3.00 -11.07
CA GLU A 57 0.78 -4.04 -11.99
C GLU A 57 2.31 -3.97 -12.17
N LYS A 58 2.86 -2.76 -12.36
CA LYS A 58 4.30 -2.55 -12.47
C LYS A 58 5.06 -2.98 -11.21
N ILE A 59 4.51 -2.69 -10.02
CA ILE A 59 5.07 -3.14 -8.74
C ILE A 59 5.04 -4.66 -8.64
N CYS A 60 3.89 -5.27 -8.95
CA CYS A 60 3.69 -6.72 -8.91
C CYS A 60 4.68 -7.45 -9.82
N GLN A 61 4.83 -6.99 -11.06
CA GLN A 61 5.79 -7.55 -12.02
C GLN A 61 7.24 -7.38 -11.56
N HIS A 62 7.61 -6.21 -11.04
CA HIS A 62 8.99 -5.93 -10.64
C HIS A 62 9.44 -6.75 -9.43
N TYR A 63 8.56 -6.96 -8.46
CA TYR A 63 8.89 -7.68 -7.22
C TYR A 63 8.41 -9.14 -7.19
N GLY A 64 7.73 -9.61 -8.24
CA GLY A 64 7.19 -10.98 -8.30
C GLY A 64 6.12 -11.25 -7.24
N ILE A 65 5.22 -10.30 -7.00
CA ILE A 65 4.18 -10.38 -5.97
C ILE A 65 2.77 -10.28 -6.57
N GLU A 66 1.82 -10.95 -5.91
CA GLU A 66 0.42 -10.97 -6.33
C GLU A 66 -0.34 -9.68 -5.98
N LEU A 67 -1.38 -9.36 -6.75
CA LEU A 67 -2.23 -8.17 -6.60
C LEU A 67 -2.88 -8.07 -5.21
N ASP A 68 -3.17 -9.20 -4.57
CA ASP A 68 -3.83 -9.30 -3.26
C ASP A 68 -3.02 -8.61 -2.12
N ILE A 69 -1.74 -8.31 -2.35
CA ILE A 69 -0.95 -7.52 -1.39
C ILE A 69 -1.48 -6.09 -1.19
N PHE A 70 -2.25 -5.57 -2.16
CA PHE A 70 -2.95 -4.29 -2.08
C PHE A 70 -4.39 -4.43 -1.56
N SER A 71 -4.81 -5.61 -1.10
CA SER A 71 -6.12 -5.77 -0.47
C SER A 71 -6.20 -5.02 0.86
N THR A 72 -7.24 -4.20 1.01
CA THR A 72 -7.52 -3.39 2.22
C THR A 72 -8.60 -3.98 3.12
N LYS A 73 -8.99 -5.24 2.90
CA LYS A 73 -10.09 -5.90 3.63
C LYS A 73 -9.95 -5.63 5.13
N LYS A 74 -10.99 -5.05 5.73
CA LYS A 74 -11.22 -5.23 7.17
C LYS A 74 -11.23 -6.74 7.37
N LEU A 75 -10.36 -7.25 8.25
CA LEU A 75 -10.56 -8.56 8.84
C LEU A 75 -12.00 -8.52 9.42
N ARG A 76 -12.96 -9.08 8.69
CA ARG A 76 -14.26 -9.41 9.27
C ARG A 76 -13.91 -10.48 10.27
N ASN A 77 -13.93 -10.15 11.56
CA ASN A 77 -13.95 -11.16 12.59
C ASN A 77 -15.22 -11.97 12.37
N SER A 78 -15.09 -13.08 11.66
CA SER A 78 -16.10 -14.10 11.58
C SER A 78 -16.13 -14.77 12.95
N ASN A 79 -16.82 -14.16 13.92
CA ASN A 79 -17.45 -14.95 14.98
C ASN A 79 -18.56 -15.75 14.28
N THR A 80 -18.17 -16.82 13.60
CA THR A 80 -19.08 -17.91 13.24
C THR A 80 -19.69 -18.38 14.55
N LYS A 81 -21.00 -18.14 14.67
CA LYS A 81 -21.85 -18.68 15.72
C LYS A 81 -21.49 -20.15 15.92
N LEU A 82 -21.03 -20.53 17.12
CA LEU A 82 -21.18 -21.90 17.55
C LEU A 82 -22.68 -22.12 17.80
N ALA A 83 -23.16 -23.21 17.22
CA ALA A 83 -24.49 -23.76 17.36
C ALA A 83 -24.82 -24.06 18.83
#